data_AF-A0A1I6MET8-F1
#
_entry.id   AF-A0A1I6MET8-F1
#
_cell.length_a   1.000
_cell.length_b   1.000
_cell.length_c   1.000
_cell.angle_alpha   90.00
_cell.angle_beta   90.00
_cell.angle_gamma   90.00
#
_symmetry.space_group_name_H-M   'P 1'
#
loop_
_entity.id
_entity.type
_entity.pdbx_description
1 polymer ?
#
loop_
_entity_poly.entity_id
_entity_poly.type
_entity_poly.pdbx_seq_one_letter_code
_entity_poly.pdbx_strand_id
1 'polypeptide(L)'
;MERRDHSTRSKLRKTSLLKVAPLACALMVHPGLHAQTYFGNRIEGTLCQAGETVMFSCNSAQKKIAVCARANSDSPFGELRYRFGSDDRIELEFPKHPAPLASYASGNRLGDGFRGMLSYLHLRNGDTTYSVYFEAVAPTYSGEDAHETSGVIVESKGKIVARRICDRSGRTHSGMLDDPKFLGVALPPDTQGLSGFPNYHP
;
A
#
# COMPACT_ATOMS: atom_id res chain seq x y z
N MET A 1 5.91 71.10 -55.51
CA MET A 1 6.55 70.72 -56.78
C MET A 1 7.91 70.17 -56.44
N GLU A 2 8.18 68.91 -56.82
CA GLU A 2 9.51 68.24 -56.81
C GLU A 2 10.16 67.98 -55.44
N ARG A 3 10.97 66.94 -55.21
CA ARG A 3 11.26 65.65 -55.86
C ARG A 3 11.98 64.78 -54.79
N ARG A 4 12.09 63.48 -55.09
CA ARG A 4 13.02 62.45 -54.54
C ARG A 4 14.48 62.99 -54.40
N ASP A 5 15.45 62.42 -53.68
CA ASP A 5 15.76 61.03 -53.33
C ASP A 5 17.00 60.97 -52.39
N HIS A 6 17.20 59.80 -51.77
CA HIS A 6 18.48 59.10 -51.45
C HIS A 6 19.59 59.61 -50.47
N SER A 7 19.94 58.66 -49.56
CA SER A 7 21.31 58.26 -49.14
C SER A 7 22.02 59.17 -48.11
N THR A 8 22.80 58.76 -47.10
CA THR A 8 23.50 57.50 -46.76
C THR A 8 23.94 57.53 -45.27
N ARG A 9 23.86 56.38 -44.60
CA ARG A 9 24.74 55.79 -43.53
C ARG A 9 25.43 56.61 -42.42
N SER A 10 25.51 55.90 -41.27
CA SER A 10 26.62 55.79 -40.28
C SER A 10 26.49 56.68 -39.04
N LYS A 11 26.63 56.24 -37.78
CA LYS A 11 26.96 54.94 -37.16
C LYS A 11 26.54 55.00 -35.67
N LEU A 12 25.90 53.92 -35.22
CA LEU A 12 26.02 53.26 -33.92
C LEU A 12 26.64 54.02 -32.73
N ARG A 13 25.87 54.16 -31.63
CA ARG A 13 26.39 53.90 -30.28
C ARG A 13 25.42 52.99 -29.53
N LYS A 14 25.98 51.86 -29.11
CA LYS A 14 25.37 50.73 -28.40
C LYS A 14 24.93 51.17 -27.00
N THR A 15 23.67 50.96 -26.67
CA THR A 15 23.22 50.81 -25.29
C THR A 15 22.57 49.45 -25.17
N SER A 16 23.30 48.56 -24.51
CA SER A 16 22.86 47.21 -24.16
C SER A 16 21.78 47.35 -23.09
N LEU A 17 20.51 47.21 -23.47
CA LEU A 17 19.42 47.04 -22.52
C LEU A 17 19.33 45.55 -22.22
N LEU A 18 19.81 45.17 -21.03
CA LEU A 18 19.49 43.89 -20.41
C LEU A 18 17.95 43.77 -20.36
N LYS A 19 17.40 42.91 -21.21
CA LYS A 19 16.00 42.52 -21.13
C LYS A 19 15.87 41.62 -19.89
N VAL A 20 15.36 42.18 -18.80
CA VAL A 20 14.86 41.40 -17.66
C VAL A 20 13.65 40.64 -18.18
N ALA A 21 13.83 39.35 -18.47
CA ALA A 21 12.71 38.45 -18.74
C ALA A 21 11.90 38.29 -17.44
N PRO A 22 10.57 38.40 -17.47
CA PRO A 22 9.77 38.11 -16.29
C PRO A 22 9.92 36.61 -16.01
N LEU A 23 10.47 36.30 -14.84
CA LEU A 23 10.48 34.97 -14.28
C LEU A 23 9.02 34.63 -13.95
N ALA A 24 8.30 34.08 -14.93
CA ALA A 24 7.04 33.41 -14.68
C ALA A 24 7.37 32.19 -13.83
N CYS A 25 7.31 32.33 -12.50
CA CYS A 25 7.15 31.21 -11.59
C CYS A 25 5.79 30.56 -11.91
N ALA A 26 5.78 29.72 -12.95
CA ALA A 26 4.86 28.62 -12.98
C ALA A 26 5.19 27.78 -11.76
N LEU A 27 4.47 28.00 -10.66
CA LEU A 27 4.28 27.01 -9.62
C LEU A 27 3.62 25.81 -10.30
N MET A 28 4.42 25.00 -10.99
CA MET A 28 4.05 23.61 -11.20
C MET A 28 3.99 23.05 -9.79
N VAL A 29 2.78 22.97 -9.24
CA VAL A 29 2.47 22.06 -8.16
C VAL A 29 2.90 20.70 -8.69
N HIS A 30 4.08 20.26 -8.27
CA HIS A 30 4.63 18.99 -8.72
C HIS A 30 3.62 17.93 -8.27
N PRO A 31 3.29 16.94 -9.12
CA PRO A 31 2.41 15.86 -8.72
C PRO A 31 3.13 15.07 -7.65
N GLY A 32 2.93 15.44 -6.38
CA GLY A 32 3.29 14.62 -5.22
C GLY A 32 2.46 13.34 -5.14
N LEU A 33 1.77 12.98 -6.21
CA LEU A 33 0.78 11.91 -6.32
C LEU A 33 1.42 10.64 -6.91
N HIS A 34 2.60 10.25 -6.46
CA HIS A 34 3.21 8.96 -6.83
C HIS A 34 3.69 8.12 -5.65
N ALA A 35 3.62 8.64 -4.42
CA ALA A 35 4.01 7.88 -3.26
C ALA A 35 2.83 7.09 -2.70
N GLN A 36 3.05 5.80 -2.50
CA GLN A 36 2.29 5.00 -1.55
C GLN A 36 2.69 5.39 -0.12
N THR A 37 1.78 5.20 0.84
CA THR A 37 2.02 5.64 2.22
C THR A 37 1.89 4.51 3.24
N TYR A 38 2.66 4.59 4.31
CA TYR A 38 2.60 3.70 5.46
C TYR A 38 2.71 4.54 6.74
N PHE A 39 1.65 4.57 7.55
CA PHE A 39 1.50 5.53 8.65
C PHE A 39 1.82 6.98 8.23
N GLY A 40 1.33 7.41 7.06
CA GLY A 40 1.57 8.74 6.50
C GLY A 40 2.97 8.98 5.93
N ASN A 41 3.91 8.04 6.09
CA ASN A 41 5.25 8.13 5.52
C ASN A 41 5.26 7.55 4.11
N ARG A 42 5.98 8.20 3.19
CA ARG A 42 6.18 7.66 1.84
C ARG A 42 7.07 6.43 1.90
N ILE A 43 6.65 5.36 1.23
CA ILE A 43 7.46 4.15 1.06
C ILE A 43 7.47 3.73 -0.41
N GLU A 44 8.39 2.86 -0.79
CA GLU A 44 8.53 2.36 -2.17
C GLU A 44 8.77 0.84 -2.15
N GLY A 45 8.76 0.21 -3.32
CA GLY A 45 9.12 -1.20 -3.47
C GLY A 45 8.07 -2.19 -2.97
N THR A 46 6.81 -1.77 -2.81
CA THR A 46 5.66 -2.67 -2.64
C THR A 46 4.84 -2.72 -3.92
N LEU A 47 3.79 -3.57 -3.96
CA LEU A 47 2.86 -3.60 -5.09
C LEU A 47 1.71 -2.57 -4.96
N CYS A 48 1.78 -1.65 -3.98
CA CYS A 48 0.78 -0.60 -3.89
C CYS A 48 1.01 0.48 -4.95
N GLN A 49 -0.08 1.08 -5.41
CA GLN A 49 -0.03 2.14 -6.40
C GLN A 49 0.05 3.50 -5.69
N ALA A 50 0.43 4.50 -6.48
CA ALA A 50 0.36 5.90 -6.10
C ALA A 50 -0.97 6.27 -5.45
N GLY A 51 -0.92 6.96 -4.31
CA GLY A 51 -2.13 7.40 -3.59
C GLY A 51 -2.82 6.30 -2.77
N GLU A 52 -2.23 5.11 -2.67
CA GLU A 52 -2.70 4.04 -1.79
C GLU A 52 -1.89 3.98 -0.49
N THR A 53 -2.55 3.54 0.57
CA THR A 53 -1.96 3.23 1.86
C THR A 53 -1.62 1.75 1.91
N VAL A 54 -0.40 1.40 2.29
CA VAL A 54 0.04 0.01 2.45
C VAL A 54 -0.54 -0.55 3.74
N MET A 55 -1.51 -1.45 3.64
CA MET A 55 -2.09 -2.14 4.80
C MET A 55 -1.24 -3.33 5.22
N PHE A 56 -0.79 -4.09 4.22
CA PHE A 56 0.11 -5.21 4.37
C PHE A 56 1.10 -5.22 3.20
N SER A 57 2.38 -5.50 3.41
CA SER A 57 3.29 -5.87 2.33
C SER A 57 4.51 -6.66 2.80
N CYS A 58 4.92 -7.66 2.03
CA CYS A 58 6.19 -8.35 2.24
C CYS A 58 6.69 -9.02 0.95
N ASN A 59 7.96 -9.43 0.98
CA ASN A 59 8.52 -10.38 0.00
C ASN A 59 8.30 -11.82 0.50
N SER A 60 8.08 -12.74 -0.43
CA SER A 60 8.02 -14.19 -0.20
C SER A 60 8.78 -14.85 -1.36
N ALA A 61 10.06 -15.15 -1.14
CA ALA A 61 11.01 -15.53 -2.17
C ALA A 61 11.04 -14.49 -3.32
N GLN A 62 10.81 -14.90 -4.57
CA GLN A 62 10.85 -14.02 -5.74
C GLN A 62 9.55 -13.23 -5.97
N LYS A 63 8.62 -13.28 -5.01
CA LYS A 63 7.29 -12.67 -5.14
C LYS A 63 7.06 -11.63 -4.08
N LYS A 64 6.21 -10.66 -4.40
CA LYS A 64 5.71 -9.63 -3.51
C LYS A 64 4.23 -9.85 -3.27
N ILE A 65 3.82 -9.55 -2.06
CA ILE A 65 2.44 -9.56 -1.61
C ILE A 65 2.14 -8.16 -1.09
N ALA A 66 0.98 -7.62 -1.44
CA ALA A 66 0.49 -6.38 -0.84
C ALA A 66 -1.02 -6.38 -0.66
N VAL A 67 -1.47 -5.74 0.41
CA VAL A 67 -2.83 -5.22 0.56
C VAL A 67 -2.74 -3.72 0.64
N CYS A 68 -3.48 -3.05 -0.24
CA CYS A 68 -3.42 -1.62 -0.43
C CYS A 68 -4.80 -1.02 -0.22
N ALA A 69 -4.88 0.03 0.57
CA ALA A 69 -6.11 0.76 0.83
C ALA A 69 -6.16 2.05 0.00
N ARG A 70 -7.35 2.42 -0.45
CA ARG A 70 -7.63 3.74 -1.00
C ARG A 70 -8.75 4.40 -0.22
N ALA A 71 -8.53 5.67 0.13
CA ALA A 71 -9.54 6.46 0.82
C ALA A 71 -10.72 6.79 -0.11
N ASN A 72 -11.91 6.91 0.46
CA ASN A 72 -13.08 7.52 -0.17
C ASN A 72 -13.63 8.64 0.74
N SER A 73 -14.83 9.15 0.46
CA SER A 73 -15.44 10.22 1.27
C SER A 73 -15.70 9.83 2.73
N ASP A 74 -15.85 8.54 3.01
CA ASP A 74 -16.39 8.05 4.28
C ASP A 74 -15.31 7.39 5.15
N SER A 75 -14.25 6.86 4.53
CA SER A 75 -13.22 6.08 5.21
C SER A 75 -11.84 6.23 4.55
N PRO A 76 -10.74 6.29 5.33
CA PRO A 76 -9.39 6.18 4.80
C PRO A 76 -9.08 4.79 4.20
N PHE A 77 -9.96 3.81 4.42
CA PHE A 77 -9.86 2.44 3.94
C PHE A 77 -11.02 2.05 3.00
N GLY A 78 -11.62 3.02 2.33
CA GLY A 78 -12.84 2.85 1.52
C GLY A 78 -12.79 1.72 0.49
N GLU A 79 -11.61 1.42 -0.06
CA GLU A 79 -11.37 0.25 -0.91
C GLU A 79 -10.10 -0.48 -0.49
N LEU A 80 -10.08 -1.81 -0.63
CA LEU A 80 -8.88 -2.63 -0.53
C LEU A 80 -8.56 -3.30 -1.86
N ARG A 81 -7.27 -3.45 -2.16
CA ARG A 81 -6.75 -4.25 -3.26
C ARG A 81 -5.67 -5.19 -2.73
N TYR A 82 -5.87 -6.48 -2.93
CA TYR A 82 -4.84 -7.50 -2.81
C TYR A 82 -4.08 -7.59 -4.12
N ARG A 83 -2.74 -7.59 -4.04
CA ARG A 83 -1.86 -7.81 -5.18
C ARG A 83 -0.79 -8.83 -4.87
N PHE A 84 -0.51 -9.67 -5.85
CA PHE A 84 0.56 -10.64 -5.83
C PHE A 84 1.31 -10.61 -7.17
N GLY A 85 2.64 -10.68 -7.13
CA GLY A 85 3.45 -10.64 -8.33
C GLY A 85 4.93 -10.40 -8.06
N SER A 86 5.60 -9.73 -8.97
CA SER A 86 6.97 -9.25 -8.86
C SER A 86 7.01 -7.73 -9.08
N ASP A 87 8.19 -7.11 -8.94
CA ASP A 87 8.38 -5.68 -9.17
C ASP A 87 7.81 -5.20 -10.52
N ASP A 88 8.08 -5.95 -11.58
CA ASP A 88 7.71 -5.54 -12.94
C ASP A 88 6.34 -6.07 -13.40
N ARG A 89 5.68 -6.91 -12.59
CA ARG A 89 4.49 -7.63 -13.03
C ARG A 89 3.55 -7.99 -11.89
N ILE A 90 2.36 -7.41 -11.93
CA ILE A 90 1.22 -7.89 -11.14
C ILE A 90 0.67 -9.15 -11.80
N GLU A 91 0.67 -10.26 -11.06
CA GLU A 91 0.16 -11.56 -11.52
C GLU A 91 -1.28 -11.79 -11.10
N LEU A 92 -1.66 -11.19 -9.97
CA LEU A 92 -3.00 -11.21 -9.44
C LEU A 92 -3.31 -9.86 -8.79
N GLU A 93 -4.48 -9.32 -9.13
CA GLU A 93 -5.09 -8.18 -8.46
C GLU A 93 -6.55 -8.51 -8.15
N PHE A 94 -6.96 -8.26 -6.90
CA PHE A 94 -8.30 -8.53 -6.43
C PHE A 94 -8.77 -7.50 -5.39
N PRO A 95 -10.04 -7.05 -5.43
CA PRO A 95 -10.96 -7.16 -6.56
C PRO A 95 -10.40 -6.42 -7.79
N LYS A 96 -10.96 -6.66 -8.99
CA LYS A 96 -10.60 -5.90 -10.21
C LYS A 96 -11.45 -4.65 -10.40
N HIS A 97 -12.64 -4.65 -9.84
CA HIS A 97 -13.59 -3.53 -9.87
C HIS A 97 -13.91 -3.10 -8.44
N PRO A 98 -14.34 -1.86 -8.21
CA PRO A 98 -14.83 -1.44 -6.89
C PRO A 98 -15.97 -2.34 -6.43
N ALA A 99 -15.94 -2.72 -5.16
CA ALA A 99 -17.00 -3.48 -4.50
C ALA A 99 -17.10 -2.99 -3.05
N PRO A 100 -18.28 -3.08 -2.41
CA PRO A 100 -18.43 -2.75 -1.00
C PRO A 100 -17.47 -3.60 -0.17
N LEU A 101 -16.68 -2.96 0.68
CA LEU A 101 -15.58 -3.63 1.38
C LEU A 101 -16.05 -4.85 2.19
N ALA A 102 -17.16 -4.72 2.92
CA ALA A 102 -17.75 -5.79 3.72
C ALA A 102 -18.23 -7.01 2.90
N SER A 103 -18.35 -6.90 1.57
CA SER A 103 -18.76 -8.03 0.72
C SER A 103 -17.65 -9.04 0.46
N TYR A 104 -16.38 -8.65 0.63
CA TYR A 104 -15.23 -9.50 0.34
C TYR A 104 -14.13 -9.47 1.39
N ALA A 105 -14.18 -8.57 2.36
CA ALA A 105 -13.16 -8.45 3.37
C ALA A 105 -13.75 -8.55 4.79
N SER A 106 -13.07 -9.33 5.63
CA SER A 106 -13.29 -9.44 7.07
C SER A 106 -11.94 -9.69 7.74
N GLY A 107 -11.80 -9.33 9.01
CA GLY A 107 -10.55 -9.57 9.72
C GLY A 107 -10.71 -9.41 11.20
N ASN A 108 -9.71 -9.82 11.97
CA ASN A 108 -9.71 -9.67 13.41
C ASN A 108 -8.28 -9.61 13.96
N ARG A 109 -8.17 -9.16 15.21
CA ARG A 109 -6.96 -9.21 16.03
C ARG A 109 -7.27 -10.07 17.24
N LEU A 110 -6.57 -11.19 17.36
CA LEU A 110 -6.80 -12.21 18.37
C LEU A 110 -5.58 -12.35 19.27
N GLY A 111 -5.81 -12.69 20.53
CA GLY A 111 -4.78 -13.22 21.43
C GLY A 111 -4.90 -14.74 21.54
N ASP A 112 -3.80 -15.41 21.84
CA ASP A 112 -3.80 -16.84 22.18
C ASP A 112 -4.17 -17.11 23.66
N GLY A 113 -4.53 -16.06 24.40
CA GLY A 113 -4.75 -16.10 25.85
C GLY A 113 -3.46 -16.14 26.69
N PHE A 114 -2.29 -16.03 26.05
CA PHE A 114 -0.99 -16.14 26.69
C PHE A 114 -0.07 -14.97 26.29
N ARG A 115 0.78 -15.14 25.28
CA ARG A 115 1.77 -14.15 24.82
C ARG A 115 1.71 -13.90 23.32
N GLY A 116 0.88 -14.64 22.62
CA GLY A 116 0.69 -14.56 21.19
C GLY A 116 -0.38 -13.56 20.82
N MET A 117 -0.13 -12.87 19.72
CA MET A 117 -1.07 -11.97 19.06
C MET A 117 -1.10 -12.32 17.58
N LEU A 118 -2.28 -12.39 17.00
CA LEU A 118 -2.51 -12.62 15.58
C LEU A 118 -3.43 -11.54 15.03
N SER A 119 -2.94 -10.75 14.08
CA SER A 119 -3.77 -9.84 13.29
C SER A 119 -3.88 -10.39 11.87
N TYR A 120 -5.10 -10.52 11.36
CA TYR A 120 -5.34 -11.07 10.03
C TYR A 120 -6.47 -10.36 9.30
N LEU A 121 -6.43 -10.51 7.98
CA LEU A 121 -7.44 -9.99 7.05
C LEU A 121 -7.69 -11.03 5.95
N HIS A 122 -8.93 -11.48 5.86
CA HIS A 122 -9.47 -12.28 4.77
C HIS A 122 -9.90 -11.41 3.60
N LEU A 123 -9.57 -11.85 2.39
CA LEU A 123 -9.99 -11.26 1.13
C LEU A 123 -10.56 -12.38 0.24
N ARG A 124 -11.88 -12.40 0.08
CA ARG A 124 -12.64 -13.48 -0.58
C ARG A 124 -12.91 -13.16 -2.05
N ASN A 125 -12.36 -13.97 -2.94
CA ASN A 125 -12.58 -13.93 -4.38
C ASN A 125 -13.27 -15.23 -4.84
N GLY A 126 -14.60 -15.23 -4.89
CA GLY A 126 -15.38 -16.44 -5.16
C GLY A 126 -15.11 -17.53 -4.14
N ASP A 127 -14.69 -18.71 -4.60
CA ASP A 127 -14.34 -19.86 -3.75
C ASP A 127 -12.96 -19.75 -3.09
N THR A 128 -12.19 -18.70 -3.40
CA THR A 128 -10.80 -18.55 -2.91
C THR A 128 -10.70 -17.42 -1.90
N THR A 129 -10.09 -17.68 -0.74
CA THR A 129 -9.80 -16.68 0.27
C THR A 129 -8.29 -16.48 0.37
N TYR A 130 -7.84 -15.23 0.30
CA TYR A 130 -6.48 -14.82 0.59
C TYR A 130 -6.46 -14.19 1.97
N SER A 131 -5.75 -14.82 2.91
CA SER A 131 -5.71 -14.39 4.30
C SER A 131 -4.32 -13.89 4.61
N VAL A 132 -4.13 -12.56 4.62
CA VAL A 132 -2.87 -11.97 5.07
C VAL A 132 -2.84 -11.97 6.59
N TYR A 133 -1.68 -12.24 7.19
CA TYR A 133 -1.55 -12.29 8.64
C TYR A 133 -0.20 -11.78 9.12
N PHE A 134 -0.19 -11.32 10.38
CA PHE A 134 0.97 -11.06 11.20
C PHE A 134 0.73 -11.70 12.57
N GLU A 135 1.63 -12.59 12.97
CA GLU A 135 1.69 -13.18 14.29
C GLU A 135 2.93 -12.67 15.01
N ALA A 136 2.78 -12.28 16.28
CA ALA A 136 3.87 -11.97 17.18
C ALA A 136 3.68 -12.70 18.50
N VAL A 137 4.76 -13.31 18.99
CA VAL A 137 4.84 -13.92 20.31
C VAL A 137 5.89 -13.17 21.11
N ALA A 138 5.46 -12.54 22.21
CA ALA A 138 6.35 -11.82 23.11
C ALA A 138 7.35 -12.78 23.79
N PRO A 139 8.59 -12.37 24.10
CA PRO A 139 9.59 -13.23 24.73
C PRO A 139 9.19 -13.69 26.14
N THR A 140 9.72 -14.82 26.59
CA THR A 140 9.75 -15.19 28.01
C THR A 140 10.86 -14.41 28.71
N TYR A 141 10.99 -14.61 30.02
CA TYR A 141 12.10 -14.03 30.79
C TYR A 141 13.48 -14.41 30.23
N SER A 142 13.64 -15.55 29.56
CA SER A 142 14.92 -15.92 28.92
C SER A 142 15.18 -15.19 27.60
N GLY A 143 14.17 -14.58 26.99
CA GLY A 143 14.32 -13.73 25.80
C GLY A 143 14.43 -14.44 24.44
N GLU A 144 14.64 -15.76 24.41
CA GLU A 144 15.04 -16.48 23.18
C GLU A 144 13.86 -16.97 22.32
N ASP A 145 12.65 -16.99 22.86
CA ASP A 145 11.48 -17.60 22.22
C ASP A 145 10.52 -16.59 21.58
N ALA A 146 10.91 -15.31 21.57
CA ALA A 146 10.21 -14.30 20.78
C ALA A 146 10.26 -14.65 19.31
N HIS A 147 9.12 -14.59 18.64
CA HIS A 147 9.06 -14.74 17.20
C HIS A 147 7.96 -13.91 16.59
N GLU A 148 8.26 -13.42 15.40
CA GLU A 148 7.28 -12.80 14.52
C GLU A 148 7.25 -13.58 13.22
N THR A 149 6.04 -13.80 12.70
CA THR A 149 5.85 -14.42 11.40
C THR A 149 4.70 -13.74 10.69
N SER A 150 4.77 -13.72 9.37
CA SER A 150 3.75 -13.08 8.54
C SER A 150 3.66 -13.80 7.24
N GLY A 151 2.54 -13.64 6.55
CA GLY A 151 2.38 -14.29 5.28
C GLY A 151 0.97 -14.23 4.75
N VAL A 152 0.72 -15.13 3.81
CA VAL A 152 -0.60 -15.36 3.24
C VAL A 152 -0.93 -16.84 3.28
N ILE A 153 -2.10 -17.15 3.82
CA ILE A 153 -2.76 -18.43 3.64
C ILE A 153 -3.75 -18.28 2.49
N VAL A 154 -3.70 -19.20 1.54
CA VAL A 154 -4.66 -19.27 0.44
C VAL A 154 -5.54 -20.49 0.67
N GLU A 155 -6.83 -20.25 0.80
CA GLU A 155 -7.84 -21.28 0.90
C GLU A 155 -8.68 -21.32 -0.36
N SER A 156 -8.99 -22.51 -0.84
CA SER A 156 -9.95 -22.70 -1.94
C SER A 156 -10.95 -23.76 -1.52
N LYS A 157 -12.24 -23.45 -1.62
CA LYS A 157 -13.33 -24.36 -1.22
C LYS A 157 -13.15 -24.91 0.20
N GLY A 158 -12.74 -24.04 1.13
CA GLY A 158 -12.53 -24.36 2.54
C GLY A 158 -11.29 -25.20 2.86
N LYS A 159 -10.35 -25.36 1.90
CA LYS A 159 -9.10 -26.09 2.12
C LYS A 159 -7.91 -25.18 1.87
N ILE A 160 -6.91 -25.24 2.74
CA ILE A 160 -5.64 -24.53 2.52
C ILE A 160 -4.93 -25.16 1.32
N VAL A 161 -4.77 -24.39 0.24
CA VAL A 161 -4.09 -24.81 -0.99
C VAL A 161 -2.69 -24.23 -1.12
N ALA A 162 -2.37 -23.15 -0.37
CA ALA A 162 -1.02 -22.62 -0.31
C ALA A 162 -0.75 -21.87 1.00
N ARG A 163 0.52 -21.83 1.38
CA ARG A 163 1.07 -20.92 2.39
C ARG A 163 2.27 -20.20 1.81
N ARG A 164 2.30 -18.88 1.92
CA ARG A 164 3.41 -18.02 1.51
C ARG A 164 3.89 -17.28 2.73
N ILE A 165 5.06 -17.65 3.24
CA ILE A 165 5.65 -17.01 4.41
C ILE A 165 6.50 -15.83 3.94
N CYS A 166 6.39 -14.70 4.63
CA CYS A 166 7.23 -13.54 4.36
C CYS A 166 8.69 -13.84 4.70
N ASP A 167 9.62 -13.36 3.87
CA ASP A 167 11.04 -13.56 4.06
C ASP A 167 11.53 -12.82 5.31
N ARG A 168 12.22 -13.52 6.21
CA ARG A 168 12.73 -12.93 7.48
C ARG A 168 13.77 -11.83 7.26
N SER A 169 14.48 -11.84 6.14
CA SER A 169 15.46 -10.80 5.78
C SER A 169 14.81 -9.56 5.15
N GLY A 170 13.54 -9.67 4.74
CA GLY A 170 12.78 -8.57 4.14
C GLY A 170 12.04 -7.75 5.18
N ARG A 171 11.78 -6.48 4.88
CA ARG A 171 10.87 -5.67 5.68
C ARG A 171 9.44 -6.10 5.41
N THR A 172 8.71 -6.47 6.45
CA THR A 172 7.25 -6.63 6.42
C THR A 172 6.60 -5.34 6.91
N HIS A 173 5.62 -4.84 6.17
CA HIS A 173 4.77 -3.74 6.55
C HIS A 173 3.40 -4.29 6.93
N SER A 174 3.15 -4.56 8.22
CA SER A 174 1.87 -5.16 8.67
C SER A 174 1.11 -4.31 9.67
N GLY A 175 1.77 -3.36 10.34
CA GLY A 175 1.15 -2.58 11.43
C GLY A 175 -0.11 -1.79 11.07
N MET A 176 -0.37 -1.50 9.79
CA MET A 176 -1.63 -0.86 9.38
C MET A 176 -2.84 -1.80 9.50
N LEU A 177 -2.64 -3.13 9.58
CA LEU A 177 -3.70 -4.07 9.98
C LEU A 177 -4.20 -3.80 11.41
N ASP A 178 -3.34 -3.26 12.27
CA ASP A 178 -3.67 -2.90 13.66
C ASP A 178 -4.12 -1.45 13.82
N ASP A 179 -4.38 -0.72 12.72
CA ASP A 179 -4.92 0.63 12.82
C ASP A 179 -6.29 0.57 13.53
N PRO A 180 -6.51 1.35 14.60
CA PRO A 180 -7.75 1.29 15.39
C PRO A 180 -9.00 1.71 14.62
N LYS A 181 -8.86 2.34 13.44
CA LYS A 181 -9.96 2.71 12.55
C LYS A 181 -10.23 1.64 11.49
N PHE A 182 -9.47 0.54 11.47
CA PHE A 182 -9.56 -0.48 10.44
C PHE A 182 -10.40 -1.68 10.88
N LEU A 183 -9.81 -2.61 11.64
CA LEU A 183 -10.50 -3.83 12.08
C LEU A 183 -11.64 -3.50 13.06
N GLY A 184 -12.84 -4.01 12.80
CA GLY A 184 -14.04 -3.77 13.61
C GLY A 184 -14.68 -2.38 13.41
N VAL A 185 -14.08 -1.50 12.61
CA VAL A 185 -14.59 -0.14 12.33
C VAL A 185 -14.85 0.05 10.84
N ALA A 186 -13.81 0.02 10.01
CA ALA A 186 -13.96 0.07 8.55
C ALA A 186 -14.32 -1.29 7.95
N LEU A 187 -13.97 -2.37 8.64
CA LEU A 187 -14.23 -3.75 8.25
C LEU A 187 -15.07 -4.48 9.30
N PRO A 188 -15.97 -5.38 8.87
CA PRO A 188 -16.66 -6.26 9.79
C PRO A 188 -15.64 -7.17 10.51
N PRO A 189 -15.81 -7.39 11.83
CA PRO A 189 -14.97 -8.33 12.55
C PRO A 189 -15.24 -9.75 12.03
N ASP A 190 -14.16 -10.49 11.83
CA ASP A 190 -14.24 -11.91 11.53
C ASP A 190 -14.49 -12.73 12.81
N THR A 191 -15.47 -13.64 12.76
CA THR A 191 -15.87 -14.49 13.90
C THR A 191 -15.51 -15.96 13.71
N GLN A 192 -14.81 -16.31 12.64
CA GLN A 192 -14.43 -17.69 12.32
C GLN A 192 -13.00 -18.01 12.72
N GLY A 193 -12.13 -17.00 12.77
CA GLY A 193 -10.70 -17.19 13.02
C GLY A 193 -9.94 -17.50 11.73
N LEU A 194 -8.63 -17.68 11.85
CA LEU A 194 -7.76 -17.99 10.73
C LEU A 194 -7.36 -19.48 10.73
N SER A 195 -7.72 -20.18 9.66
CA SER A 195 -7.29 -21.57 9.45
C SER A 195 -5.76 -21.70 9.53
N GLY A 196 -5.27 -22.69 10.28
CA GLY A 196 -3.84 -22.89 10.50
C GLY A 196 -3.28 -22.20 11.75
N PHE A 197 -4.12 -21.44 12.48
CA PHE A 197 -3.79 -20.81 13.75
C PHE A 197 -4.78 -21.26 14.86
N PRO A 198 -4.79 -22.56 15.22
CA PRO A 198 -5.83 -23.13 16.08
C PRO A 198 -5.82 -22.62 17.51
N ASN A 199 -4.77 -21.92 17.96
CA ASN A 199 -4.68 -21.37 19.31
C ASN A 199 -5.26 -19.96 19.41
N TYR A 200 -5.67 -19.36 18.30
CA TYR A 200 -6.23 -18.01 18.25
C TYR A 200 -7.72 -18.11 17.96
N HIS A 201 -8.54 -17.66 18.92
CA HIS A 201 -10.00 -17.76 18.87
C HIS A 201 -10.65 -16.36 18.93
N PRO A 202 -11.67 -16.10 18.10
CA PRO A 202 -12.48 -14.87 18.16
C PRO A 202 -13.27 -14.68 19.46
#